data_AF-A0A835YQ36-F1
#
_entry.id   AF-A0A835YQ36-F1
#
_cell.length_a   1.000
_cell.length_b   1.000
_cell.length_c   1.000
_cell.angle_alpha   90.00
_cell.angle_beta   90.00
_cell.angle_gamma   90.00
#
_symmetry.space_group_name_H-M   'P 1'
#
loop_
_entity.id
_entity.type
_entity.pdbx_description
1 polymer ?
#
loop_
_entity_poly.entity_id
_entity_poly.type
_entity_poly.pdbx_seq_one_letter_code
_entity_poly.pdbx_strand_id
1 'polypeptide(L)' 'RERLLLLRHACQCTAAAGACRATARCAEMKVLWRHVRACAAPDCAVEHCRSSRFVLGHYDGCRDDACGVCAPVR' A
#
# COMPACT_ATOMS: atom_id res chain seq x y z
N ARG A 1 4.42 10.20 -2.46
CA ARG A 1 2.94 10.09 -2.41
C ARG A 1 2.41 8.89 -3.20
N GLU A 2 3.18 8.25 -4.09
CA GLU A 2 2.71 7.16 -4.96
C GLU A 2 2.46 5.80 -4.25
N ARG A 3 3.05 5.56 -3.08
CA ARG A 3 2.99 4.23 -2.44
C ARG A 3 1.58 3.80 -2.03
N LEU A 4 0.73 4.72 -1.56
CA LEU A 4 -0.65 4.40 -1.19
C LEU A 4 -1.46 3.97 -2.42
N LEU A 5 -1.30 4.67 -3.55
CA LEU A 5 -1.92 4.31 -4.83
C LEU A 5 -1.49 2.92 -5.30
N LEU A 6 -0.18 2.64 -5.25
CA LEU A 6 0.37 1.34 -5.64
C LEU A 6 -0.12 0.19 -4.73
N LEU A 7 -0.17 0.42 -3.41
CA LEU A 7 -0.67 -0.57 -2.45
C LEU A 7 -2.18 -0.81 -2.62
N ARG A 8 -2.96 0.24 -2.90
CA ARG A 8 -4.40 0.13 -3.18
C ARG A 8 -4.65 -0.70 -4.43
N HIS A 9 -3.91 -0.43 -5.50
CA HIS A 9 -3.96 -1.26 -6.70
C HIS A 9 -3.58 -2.71 -6.37
N ALA A 10 -2.44 -2.92 -5.69
CA ALA A 10 -1.92 -4.24 -5.39
C ALA A 10 -2.88 -5.11 -4.56
N CYS A 11 -3.66 -4.50 -3.64
CA CYS A 11 -4.60 -5.25 -2.80
C CYS A 11 -5.84 -5.74 -3.56
N GLN A 12 -6.20 -5.11 -4.68
CA GLN A 12 -7.36 -5.45 -5.50
C GLN A 12 -6.98 -6.17 -6.80
N CYS A 13 -5.74 -6.03 -7.25
CA CYS A 13 -5.27 -6.61 -8.50
C CYS A 13 -5.25 -8.14 -8.44
N THR A 14 -5.94 -8.81 -9.38
CA THR A 14 -5.97 -10.28 -9.50
C THR A 14 -4.94 -10.83 -10.51
N ALA A 15 -4.26 -9.96 -11.27
CA ALA A 15 -3.28 -10.38 -12.26
C ALA A 15 -2.14 -11.19 -11.63
N ALA A 16 -1.67 -12.24 -12.31
CA ALA A 16 -0.49 -12.99 -11.90
C ALA A 16 0.76 -12.08 -11.83
N ALA A 17 1.81 -12.53 -11.13
CA ALA A 17 3.07 -11.82 -11.10
C ALA A 17 3.61 -11.62 -12.53
N GLY A 18 3.98 -10.38 -12.86
CA GLY A 18 4.42 -10.02 -14.23
C GLY A 18 3.30 -9.82 -15.26
N ALA A 19 2.05 -10.16 -14.94
CA ALA A 19 0.92 -10.00 -15.86
C ALA A 19 0.16 -8.66 -15.68
N CYS A 20 0.48 -7.89 -14.63
CA CYS A 20 -0.17 -6.60 -14.41
C CYS A 20 0.33 -5.56 -15.43
N ARG A 21 -0.61 -5.02 -16.22
CA ARG A 21 -0.33 -3.99 -17.23
C ARG A 21 -0.33 -2.55 -16.67
N ALA A 22 -0.87 -2.34 -15.48
CA ALA A 22 -0.96 -1.01 -14.88
C ALA A 22 0.38 -0.53 -14.32
N THR A 23 1.18 -1.43 -13.74
CA THR A 23 2.50 -1.08 -13.19
C THR A 23 3.38 -2.32 -13.05
N ALA A 24 4.65 -2.18 -13.42
CA ALA A 24 5.67 -3.22 -13.23
C ALA A 24 5.90 -3.57 -11.75
N ARG A 25 5.61 -2.62 -10.84
CA ARG A 25 5.81 -2.79 -9.39
C ARG A 25 4.68 -3.55 -8.70
N CYS A 26 3.64 -3.97 -9.44
CA CYS A 26 2.46 -4.60 -8.85
C CYS A 26 2.83 -5.86 -8.03
N ALA A 27 3.72 -6.70 -8.56
CA ALA A 27 4.12 -7.94 -7.88
C ALA A 27 4.84 -7.66 -6.54
N GLU A 28 5.80 -6.73 -6.54
CA GLU A 28 6.50 -6.26 -5.33
C GLU A 28 5.50 -5.71 -4.30
N MET A 29 4.59 -4.86 -4.74
CA MET A 29 3.60 -4.22 -3.87
C MET A 29 2.58 -5.22 -3.30
N LYS A 30 2.25 -6.29 -4.03
CA LYS A 30 1.42 -7.39 -3.52
C LYS A 30 2.09 -8.15 -2.38
N VAL A 31 3.41 -8.33 -2.44
CA VAL A 31 4.18 -8.95 -1.36
C VAL A 31 4.19 -8.02 -0.15
N LEU A 32 4.53 -6.75 -0.35
CA LEU A 32 4.56 -5.75 0.72
C LEU A 32 3.20 -5.58 1.39
N TRP A 33 2.11 -5.52 0.63
CA TRP A 33 0.75 -5.44 1.15
C TRP A 33 0.41 -6.60 2.08
N ARG A 34 0.69 -7.84 1.66
CA ARG A 34 0.47 -9.06 2.47
C ARG A 34 1.26 -9.01 3.78
N HIS A 35 2.51 -8.57 3.72
CA HIS A 35 3.34 -8.41 4.91
C HIS A 35 2.77 -7.35 5.86
N VAL A 36 2.52 -6.14 5.36
CA VAL A 36 2.08 -4.99 6.18
C VAL A 36 0.77 -5.28 6.89
N ARG A 37 -0.16 -6.01 6.24
CA ARG A 37 -1.43 -6.43 6.85
C ARG A 37 -1.29 -7.38 8.04
N ALA A 38 -0.21 -8.15 8.12
CA ALA A 38 0.04 -9.10 9.21
C ALA A 38 1.11 -8.60 10.20
N CYS A 39 1.85 -7.56 9.85
CA CYS A 39 3.02 -7.12 10.59
C CYS A 39 2.68 -6.10 11.70
N ALA A 40 2.83 -6.53 12.96
CA ALA A 40 2.70 -5.67 14.14
C ALA A 40 4.06 -5.19 14.71
N ALA A 41 5.19 -5.64 14.15
CA ALA A 41 6.52 -5.32 14.69
C ALA A 41 6.83 -3.82 14.58
N PRO A 42 7.13 -3.11 15.68
CA PRO A 42 7.45 -1.67 15.65
C PRO A 42 8.72 -1.41 14.83
N ASP A 43 9.77 -2.19 15.05
CA ASP A 43 11.07 -2.09 14.37
C ASP A 43 11.24 -3.12 13.25
N CYS A 44 10.22 -3.22 12.39
CA CYS A 44 10.30 -4.11 11.24
C CYS A 44 11.42 -3.68 10.27
N ALA A 45 12.35 -4.59 10.01
CA ALA A 45 13.45 -4.42 9.07
C ALA A 45 13.06 -4.64 7.59
N VAL A 46 11.84 -5.11 7.32
CA VAL A 46 11.36 -5.24 5.93
C VAL A 46 11.26 -3.86 5.31
N GLU A 47 11.93 -3.70 4.18
CA GLU A 47 11.95 -2.46 3.43
C GLU A 47 10.54 -1.91 3.20
N HIS A 48 10.40 -0.60 3.44
CA HIS A 48 9.15 0.14 3.32
C HIS A 48 7.98 -0.31 4.22
N CYS A 49 8.08 -1.39 5.00
CA CYS A 49 7.02 -1.89 5.88
C CYS A 49 6.49 -0.80 6.82
N ARG A 50 7.37 -0.26 7.69
CA ARG A 50 7.01 0.74 8.71
C ARG A 50 6.27 1.94 8.10
N SER A 51 6.85 2.49 7.05
CA SER A 51 6.32 3.66 6.35
C SER A 51 5.06 3.37 5.53
N SER A 52 4.81 2.12 5.12
CA SER A 52 3.58 1.72 4.44
C SER A 52 2.46 1.48 5.44
N ARG A 53 2.76 0.82 6.55
CA ARG A 53 1.82 0.60 7.66
C ARG A 53 1.30 1.92 8.21
N PHE A 54 2.18 2.91 8.40
CA PHE A 54 1.80 4.24 8.84
C PHE A 54 0.79 4.91 7.88
N VAL A 55 1.09 4.92 6.58
CA VAL A 55 0.22 5.56 5.58
C VAL A 55 -1.11 4.83 5.45
N LEU A 56 -1.12 3.50 5.54
CA LEU A 56 -2.35 2.70 5.52
C LEU A 56 -3.21 2.93 6.78
N GLY A 57 -2.59 2.94 7.96
CA GLY A 57 -3.31 3.26 9.21
C GLY A 57 -3.91 4.67 9.19
N HIS A 58 -3.19 5.64 8.60
CA HIS A 58 -3.76 6.96 8.34
C HIS A 58 -4.95 6.88 7.39
N TYR A 59 -4.81 6.20 6.25
CA TYR A 59 -5.88 6.07 5.25
C TYR A 59 -7.16 5.43 5.82
N ASP A 60 -7.03 4.35 6.60
CA ASP A 60 -8.15 3.63 7.20
C ASP A 60 -8.94 4.48 8.21
N GLY A 61 -8.26 5.38 8.93
CA GLY A 61 -8.88 6.28 9.90
C GLY A 61 -9.23 7.68 9.38
N CYS A 62 -8.75 8.05 8.19
CA CYS A 62 -8.90 9.41 7.67
C CYS A 62 -10.33 9.66 7.16
N ARG A 63 -10.97 10.72 7.69
CA ARG A 63 -12.30 11.20 7.29
C ARG A 63 -12.29 12.56 6.59
N ASP A 64 -11.10 13.11 6.38
CA ASP A 64 -10.92 14.40 5.72
C ASP A 64 -10.90 14.18 4.20
N ASP A 65 -11.92 14.69 3.52
CA ASP A 65 -12.05 14.63 2.06
C ASP A 65 -11.03 15.54 1.34
N ALA A 66 -10.51 16.56 2.02
CA ALA A 66 -9.46 17.44 1.51
C ALA A 66 -8.04 16.94 1.86
N CYS A 67 -7.93 15.74 2.47
CA CYS A 67 -6.64 15.19 2.86
C CYS A 67 -5.71 15.01 1.65
N GLY A 68 -4.60 15.76 1.61
CA GLY A 68 -3.65 15.71 0.50
C GLY A 68 -2.95 14.36 0.26
N VAL A 69 -3.12 13.38 1.17
CA VAL A 69 -2.62 12.01 1.03
C VAL A 69 -3.72 11.04 0.59
N CYS A 70 -4.91 11.14 1.19
CA CYS A 70 -6.01 10.19 0.97
C CYS A 70 -6.92 10.58 -0.19
N ALA A 71 -7.16 11.87 -0.42
CA ALA A 71 -8.06 12.37 -1.46
C ALA A 71 -7.74 11.84 -2.87
N PRO A 72 -6.46 11.72 -3.31
CA PRO A 72 -6.15 11.24 -4.66
C PRO A 72 -6.42 9.75 -4.91
N VAL A 73 -6.71 8.97 -3.86
CA VAL A 73 -6.82 7.50 -3.92
C VAL A 73 -8.15 6.97 -3.35
N ARG A 74 -9.03 7.89 -2.93
CA ARG A 74 -10.35 7.57 -2.39
C ARG A 74 -11.36 7.37 -3.53
#